data_AF-A0A2M8PM89-F1
#
_entry.id   AF-A0A2M8PM89-F1
#
_cell.length_a   1.000
_cell.length_b   1.000
_cell.length_c   1.000
_cell.angle_alpha   90.00
_cell.angle_beta   90.00
_cell.angle_gamma   90.00
#
_symmetry.space_group_name_H-M   'P 1'
#
loop_
_entity.id
_entity.type
_entity.pdbx_description
1 polymer ?
#
loop_
_entity_poly.entity_id
_entity_poly.type
_entity_poly.pdbx_seq_one_letter_code
_entity_poly.pdbx_strand_id
1 'polypeptide(L)'
;PLYKPEFGWEELERSRQWAMRSIRNLNYSLDMKNLILRYTEALDQSNLNDCVLRLWGIIERITDTIGSNYDETTKRMSWVFKDRKLVREMLQAIRVRRNQHVHSGRSAHDRDQVAYLAKYLLDPHILILLRNDFKVSSLEEYARVLALPENYDILREMEKIYRMGARIEKAYGP
;
A
#
# COMPACT_ATOMS: atom_id res chain seq x y z
N PRO A 1 -25.57 22.19 2.36
CA PRO A 1 -24.17 21.69 2.45
C PRO A 1 -23.93 20.59 1.39
N LEU A 2 -22.91 20.76 0.54
CA LEU A 2 -22.64 19.91 -0.63
C LEU A 2 -22.03 18.52 -0.30
N TYR A 3 -21.69 18.27 0.96
CA TYR A 3 -21.32 16.94 1.46
C TYR A 3 -21.95 16.73 2.83
N LYS A 4 -22.72 15.65 2.97
CA LYS A 4 -23.19 15.10 4.25
C LYS A 4 -22.60 13.69 4.33
N PRO A 5 -21.62 13.44 5.21
CA PRO A 5 -21.09 12.09 5.35
C PRO A 5 -22.20 11.16 5.83
N GLU A 6 -22.22 9.91 5.33
CA GLU A 6 -23.17 8.86 5.75
C GLU A 6 -23.12 8.64 7.27
N PHE A 7 -21.94 8.83 7.85
CA PHE A 7 -21.66 8.85 9.27
C PHE A 7 -21.50 10.31 9.70
N GLY A 8 -22.23 10.77 10.72
CA GLY A 8 -22.24 12.18 11.11
C GLY A 8 -20.84 12.77 11.40
N TRP A 9 -20.76 14.11 11.47
CA TRP A 9 -19.52 14.84 11.75
C TRP A 9 -18.75 14.34 12.98
N GLU A 10 -19.45 13.84 13.99
CA GLU A 10 -18.83 13.28 15.20
C GLU A 10 -17.99 12.04 14.93
N GLU A 11 -18.45 11.14 14.04
CA GLU A 11 -17.73 9.91 13.72
C GLU A 11 -16.49 10.19 12.89
N LEU A 12 -16.58 11.16 11.96
CA LEU A 12 -15.44 11.64 11.20
C LEU A 12 -14.38 12.24 12.14
N GLU A 13 -14.79 13.08 13.09
CA GLU A 13 -13.87 13.69 14.05
C GLU A 13 -13.23 12.64 14.99
N ARG A 14 -13.99 11.63 15.44
CA ARG A 14 -13.45 10.49 16.20
C ARG A 14 -12.40 9.73 15.39
N SER A 15 -12.68 9.47 14.12
CA SER A 15 -11.76 8.77 13.21
C SER A 15 -10.49 9.57 12.96
N ARG A 16 -10.60 10.89 12.79
CA ARG A 16 -9.46 11.81 12.66
C ARG A 16 -8.61 11.80 13.93
N GLN A 17 -9.22 11.93 15.11
CA GLN A 17 -8.50 11.90 16.38
C GLN A 17 -7.79 10.58 16.61
N TRP A 18 -8.44 9.46 16.29
CA TRP A 18 -7.83 8.13 16.32
C TRP A 18 -6.61 8.07 15.40
N ALA A 19 -6.74 8.47 14.13
CA ALA A 19 -5.63 8.44 13.17
C ALA A 19 -4.43 9.26 13.65
N MET A 20 -4.66 10.48 14.14
CA MET A 20 -3.60 11.35 14.66
C MET A 20 -2.87 10.74 15.86
N ARG A 21 -3.61 10.11 16.78
CA ARG A 21 -3.02 9.40 17.93
C ARG A 21 -2.23 8.18 17.48
N SER A 22 -2.77 7.39 16.55
CA SER A 22 -2.10 6.22 15.98
C SER A 22 -0.77 6.62 15.35
N ILE A 23 -0.76 7.62 14.46
CA ILE A 23 0.46 8.11 13.80
C ILE A 23 1.53 8.49 14.82
N ARG A 24 1.17 9.20 15.89
CA ARG A 24 2.13 9.64 16.92
C ARG A 24 2.84 8.48 17.61
N ASN A 25 2.20 7.32 17.70
CA ASN A 25 2.71 6.15 18.41
C ASN A 25 3.47 5.16 17.49
N LEU A 26 3.54 5.42 16.17
CA LEU A 26 4.27 4.56 15.24
C LEU A 26 5.78 4.86 15.29
N ASN A 27 6.61 3.81 15.22
CA ASN A 27 8.07 3.94 15.10
C ASN A 27 8.46 4.68 13.80
N TYR A 28 7.65 4.57 12.76
CA TYR A 28 7.79 5.23 11.46
C TYR A 28 6.80 6.40 11.29
N SER A 29 6.52 7.13 12.38
CA SER A 29 5.53 8.22 12.37
C SER A 29 5.81 9.30 11.32
N LEU A 30 7.07 9.65 11.08
CA LEU A 30 7.46 10.63 10.07
C LEU A 30 7.17 10.12 8.66
N ASP A 31 7.54 8.87 8.36
CA ASP A 31 7.24 8.24 7.08
C ASP A 31 5.73 8.12 6.85
N MET A 32 4.96 7.78 7.90
CA MET A 32 3.51 7.70 7.82
C MET A 32 2.87 9.07 7.52
N LYS A 33 3.35 10.15 8.14
CA LYS A 33 2.90 11.52 7.83
C LYS A 33 3.20 11.89 6.39
N ASN A 34 4.43 11.63 5.93
CA ASN A 34 4.86 11.91 4.56
C ASN A 34 4.05 11.09 3.55
N LEU A 35 3.73 9.84 3.88
CA LEU A 35 2.91 8.96 3.06
C LEU A 35 1.49 9.51 2.90
N ILE A 36 0.84 9.89 4.01
CA ILE A 36 -0.52 10.47 4.00
C ILE A 36 -0.53 11.79 3.24
N LEU A 37 0.44 12.68 3.47
CA LEU A 37 0.54 13.96 2.75
C LEU A 37 0.66 13.75 1.24
N ARG A 38 1.56 12.87 0.79
CA ARG A 38 1.71 12.54 -0.64
C ARG A 38 0.44 11.93 -1.22
N TYR A 39 -0.24 11.10 -0.44
CA TYR A 39 -1.50 10.48 -0.84
C TYR A 39 -2.61 11.53 -1.02
N THR A 40 -2.80 12.44 -0.06
CA THR A 40 -3.77 13.53 -0.19
C THR A 40 -3.41 14.47 -1.33
N GLU A 41 -2.14 14.86 -1.46
CA GLU A 41 -1.67 15.70 -2.56
C GLU A 41 -1.89 15.04 -3.93
N ALA A 42 -1.75 13.72 -4.04
CA ALA A 42 -2.04 12.99 -5.26
C ALA A 42 -3.53 13.04 -5.62
N LEU A 43 -4.41 12.90 -4.63
CA LEU A 43 -5.86 12.97 -4.81
C LEU A 43 -6.37 14.39 -5.07
N ASP A 44 -5.68 15.42 -4.59
CA ASP A 44 -6.00 16.83 -4.81
C ASP A 44 -5.61 17.31 -6.22
N GLN A 45 -4.99 16.47 -7.05
CA GLN A 45 -4.62 16.85 -8.42
C GLN A 45 -5.86 17.02 -9.31
N SER A 46 -5.99 18.20 -9.93
CA SER A 46 -7.03 18.45 -10.94
C SER A 46 -6.85 17.60 -12.20
N ASN A 47 -5.62 17.20 -12.51
CA ASN A 47 -5.31 16.32 -13.61
C ASN A 47 -5.21 14.87 -13.13
N LEU A 48 -6.17 14.05 -13.54
CA LEU A 48 -6.25 12.64 -13.17
C LEU A 48 -5.05 11.82 -13.62
N ASN A 49 -4.33 12.25 -14.67
CA ASN A 49 -3.11 11.59 -15.12
C ASN A 49 -2.00 11.75 -14.08
N ASP A 50 -1.87 12.98 -13.56
CA ASP A 50 -0.89 13.31 -12.53
C ASP A 50 -1.26 12.65 -11.20
N CYS A 51 -2.56 12.56 -10.90
CA CYS A 51 -3.09 11.76 -9.80
C CYS A 51 -2.65 10.29 -9.93
N VAL A 52 -2.94 9.62 -11.05
CA VAL A 52 -2.55 8.22 -11.28
C VAL A 52 -1.04 8.03 -11.18
N LEU A 53 -0.24 8.93 -11.76
CA LEU A 53 1.22 8.84 -11.70
C LEU A 53 1.74 8.96 -10.27
N ARG A 54 1.21 9.90 -9.48
CA ARG A 54 1.59 10.10 -8.08
C ARG A 54 1.15 8.94 -7.20
N LEU A 55 -0.08 8.46 -7.36
CA LEU A 55 -0.58 7.27 -6.66
C LEU A 55 0.26 6.03 -6.99
N TRP A 56 0.68 5.86 -8.25
CA TRP A 56 1.59 4.79 -8.64
C TRP A 56 2.94 4.89 -7.92
N GLY A 57 3.52 6.09 -7.82
CA GLY A 57 4.76 6.29 -7.05
C GLY A 57 4.60 5.96 -5.55
N ILE A 58 3.40 6.14 -4.99
CA ILE A 58 3.09 5.72 -3.62
C ILE A 58 3.01 4.19 -3.52
N ILE A 59 2.39 3.52 -4.49
CA ILE A 59 2.38 2.06 -4.59
C ILE A 59 3.83 1.55 -4.57
N GLU A 60 4.69 2.05 -5.46
CA GLU A 60 6.11 1.65 -5.55
C GLU A 60 6.88 1.88 -4.24
N ARG A 61 6.59 2.97 -3.52
CA ARG A 61 7.21 3.25 -2.21
C ARG A 61 6.73 2.29 -1.13
N ILE A 62 5.42 2.02 -1.02
CA ILE A 62 4.87 1.11 -0.01
C ILE A 62 5.37 -0.32 -0.24
N THR A 63 5.46 -0.73 -1.51
CA THR A 63 5.93 -2.07 -1.86
C THR A 63 7.44 -2.19 -1.86
N ASP A 64 8.19 -1.10 -1.67
CA ASP A 64 9.66 -1.04 -1.81
C ASP A 64 10.16 -1.67 -3.11
N THR A 65 9.60 -1.17 -4.23
CA THR A 65 9.87 -1.68 -5.59
C THR A 65 10.22 -0.55 -6.56
N ILE A 66 10.72 0.58 -6.05
CA ILE A 66 11.21 1.68 -6.88
C ILE A 66 12.39 1.15 -7.71
N GLY A 67 12.23 1.15 -9.04
CA GLY A 67 13.23 0.61 -9.96
C GLY A 67 13.22 -0.93 -10.11
N SER A 68 12.36 -1.65 -9.40
CA SER A 68 12.14 -3.08 -9.59
C SER A 68 11.24 -3.36 -10.80
N ASN A 69 11.06 -4.64 -11.14
CA ASN A 69 10.10 -5.02 -12.17
C ASN A 69 8.64 -4.84 -11.69
N TYR A 70 7.74 -4.65 -12.65
CA TYR A 70 6.32 -4.43 -12.40
C TYR A 70 5.61 -5.62 -11.74
N ASP A 71 6.11 -6.83 -12.00
CA ASP A 71 5.50 -8.06 -11.49
C ASP A 71 5.69 -8.17 -9.99
N GLU A 72 6.83 -7.72 -9.46
CA GLU A 72 7.10 -7.66 -8.04
C GLU A 72 6.19 -6.66 -7.32
N THR A 73 6.04 -5.45 -7.87
CA THR A 73 5.10 -4.43 -7.36
C THR A 73 3.68 -5.01 -7.31
N THR A 74 3.27 -5.66 -8.40
CA THR A 74 1.92 -6.22 -8.54
C THR A 74 1.67 -7.35 -7.55
N LYS A 75 2.66 -8.22 -7.35
CA LYS A 75 2.60 -9.31 -6.37
C LYS A 75 2.48 -8.77 -4.94
N ARG A 76 3.40 -7.88 -4.53
CA ARG A 76 3.45 -7.31 -3.16
C ARG A 76 2.17 -6.53 -2.83
N MET A 77 1.68 -5.72 -3.76
CA MET A 77 0.44 -4.96 -3.58
C MET A 77 -0.78 -5.88 -3.45
N SER A 78 -0.84 -6.98 -4.21
CA SER A 78 -1.96 -7.92 -4.13
C SER A 78 -2.02 -8.75 -2.83
N TRP A 79 -0.94 -8.80 -2.05
CA TRP A 79 -0.75 -9.80 -0.98
C TRP A 79 -1.82 -9.73 0.12
N VAL A 80 -2.22 -8.51 0.50
CA VAL A 80 -3.19 -8.24 1.58
C VAL A 80 -4.65 -8.49 1.17
N PHE A 81 -4.90 -8.77 -0.11
CA PHE A 81 -6.24 -8.95 -0.65
C PHE A 81 -6.61 -10.44 -0.72
N LYS A 82 -7.91 -10.73 -0.55
CA LYS A 82 -8.45 -12.08 -0.70
C LYS A 82 -8.46 -12.52 -2.16
N ASP A 83 -8.98 -11.70 -3.07
CA ASP A 83 -8.95 -11.95 -4.51
C ASP A 83 -7.73 -11.29 -5.16
N ARG A 84 -6.59 -11.97 -5.01
CA ARG A 84 -5.31 -11.48 -5.52
C ARG A 84 -5.28 -11.43 -7.04
N LYS A 85 -5.98 -12.34 -7.73
CA LYS A 85 -5.99 -12.40 -9.19
C LYS A 85 -6.65 -11.14 -9.75
N LEU A 86 -7.83 -10.79 -9.24
CA LEU A 86 -8.54 -9.57 -9.64
C LEU A 86 -7.70 -8.31 -9.36
N VAL A 87 -7.07 -8.23 -8.19
CA VAL A 87 -6.22 -7.08 -7.84
C VAL A 87 -5.02 -6.95 -8.78
N ARG A 88 -4.41 -8.06 -9.20
CA ARG A 88 -3.33 -8.03 -10.20
C ARG A 88 -3.83 -7.54 -11.56
N GLU A 89 -5.01 -7.93 -11.99
CA GLU A 89 -5.63 -7.43 -13.23
C GLU A 89 -5.88 -5.92 -13.15
N MET A 90 -6.39 -5.42 -12.01
CA MET A 90 -6.55 -3.98 -11.75
C MET A 90 -5.21 -3.24 -11.79
N LEU A 91 -4.16 -3.80 -11.19
CA LEU A 91 -2.81 -3.20 -11.19
C LEU A 91 -2.21 -3.15 -12.60
N GLN A 92 -2.44 -4.16 -13.43
CA GLN A 92 -2.04 -4.12 -14.84
C GLN A 92 -2.80 -3.03 -15.60
N ALA A 93 -4.09 -2.84 -15.35
CA ALA A 93 -4.86 -1.75 -15.96
C ALA A 93 -4.29 -0.36 -15.60
N ILE A 94 -3.96 -0.14 -14.32
CA ILE A 94 -3.32 1.10 -13.85
C ILE A 94 -1.95 1.31 -14.53
N ARG A 95 -1.13 0.25 -14.59
CA ARG A 95 0.19 0.27 -15.24
C ARG A 95 0.10 0.64 -16.72
N VAL A 96 -0.81 0.00 -17.46
CA VAL A 96 -1.01 0.28 -18.89
C VAL A 96 -1.37 1.76 -19.08
N ARG A 97 -2.25 2.31 -18.24
CA ARG A 97 -2.62 3.73 -18.31
C ARG A 97 -1.45 4.65 -17.99
N ARG A 98 -0.64 4.35 -16.96
CA ARG A 98 0.60 5.09 -16.66
C ARG A 98 1.54 5.14 -17.87
N ASN A 99 1.72 4.00 -18.54
CA ASN A 99 2.60 3.91 -19.70
C ASN A 99 2.06 4.65 -20.93
N GLN A 100 0.74 4.65 -21.13
CA GLN A 100 0.07 5.41 -22.19
C GLN A 100 0.24 6.92 -22.01
N HIS A 101 0.25 7.42 -20.77
CA HIS A 101 0.51 8.84 -20.50
C HIS A 101 1.92 9.29 -20.85
N VAL A 102 2.92 8.42 -20.69
CA VAL A 102 4.29 8.72 -21.13
C VAL A 102 4.38 8.81 -22.67
N HIS A 103 3.49 8.13 -23.41
CA HIS A 103 3.62 7.97 -24.87
C HIS A 103 2.53 8.67 -25.70
N SER A 104 1.45 9.19 -25.09
CA SER A 104 0.33 9.75 -25.85
C SER A 104 -0.42 10.83 -25.07
N GLY A 105 -0.32 12.08 -25.53
CA GLY A 105 -1.07 13.24 -25.02
C GLY A 105 -2.57 13.22 -25.33
N ARG A 106 -3.19 12.04 -25.49
CA ARG A 106 -4.62 11.91 -25.79
C ARG A 106 -5.43 11.73 -24.52
N SER A 107 -6.43 12.58 -24.37
CA SER A 107 -7.44 12.58 -23.32
C SER A 107 -8.34 11.34 -23.39
N ALA A 108 -8.01 10.29 -22.64
CA ALA A 108 -8.86 9.10 -22.52
C ALA A 108 -10.09 9.35 -21.62
N HIS A 109 -11.21 8.70 -21.92
CA HIS A 109 -12.50 8.88 -21.26
C HIS A 109 -12.55 8.24 -19.85
N ASP A 110 -11.74 7.21 -19.58
CA ASP A 110 -11.83 6.41 -18.32
C ASP A 110 -10.83 6.83 -17.23
N ARG A 111 -10.39 8.08 -17.24
CA ARG A 111 -9.32 8.53 -16.32
C ARG A 111 -9.75 8.50 -14.86
N ASP A 112 -11.01 8.82 -14.58
CA ASP A 112 -11.59 8.75 -13.24
C ASP A 112 -11.57 7.31 -12.69
N GLN A 113 -11.86 6.33 -13.55
CA GLN A 113 -11.90 4.92 -13.14
C GLN A 113 -10.53 4.41 -12.74
N VAL A 114 -9.48 4.77 -13.49
CA VAL A 114 -8.11 4.32 -13.16
C VAL A 114 -7.60 4.99 -11.88
N ALA A 115 -7.86 6.28 -11.69
CA ALA A 115 -7.53 6.98 -10.45
C ALA A 115 -8.27 6.36 -9.25
N TYR A 116 -9.55 6.03 -9.42
CA TYR A 116 -10.33 5.32 -8.42
C TYR A 116 -9.76 3.94 -8.09
N LEU A 117 -9.35 3.15 -9.09
CA LEU A 117 -8.73 1.84 -8.86
C LEU A 117 -7.43 1.97 -8.06
N ALA A 118 -6.57 2.93 -8.41
CA ALA A 118 -5.34 3.18 -7.66
C ALA A 118 -5.62 3.55 -6.20
N LYS A 119 -6.61 4.43 -5.98
CA LYS A 119 -7.09 4.79 -4.64
C LYS A 119 -7.62 3.58 -3.86
N TYR A 120 -8.51 2.81 -4.49
CA TYR A 120 -9.13 1.61 -3.92
C TYR A 120 -8.10 0.58 -3.48
N LEU A 121 -7.03 0.41 -4.25
CA LEU A 121 -5.95 -0.50 -3.90
C LEU A 121 -5.05 0.07 -2.79
N LEU A 122 -4.79 1.37 -2.75
CA LEU A 122 -3.95 2.00 -1.73
C LEU A 122 -4.61 2.08 -0.33
N ASP A 123 -5.91 2.33 -0.27
CA ASP A 123 -6.62 2.55 1.01
C ASP A 123 -6.39 1.42 2.04
N PRO A 124 -6.51 0.11 1.70
CA PRO A 124 -6.23 -0.97 2.64
C PRO A 124 -4.81 -0.94 3.18
N HIS A 125 -3.80 -0.65 2.34
CA HIS A 125 -2.40 -0.59 2.78
C HIS A 125 -2.16 0.57 3.74
N ILE A 126 -2.72 1.76 3.45
CA ILE A 126 -2.63 2.92 4.33
C ILE A 126 -3.27 2.61 5.68
N LEU A 127 -4.43 1.97 5.70
CA LEU A 127 -5.12 1.60 6.95
C LEU A 127 -4.34 0.55 7.74
N ILE A 128 -3.78 -0.47 7.09
CA ILE A 128 -2.94 -1.49 7.72
C ILE A 128 -1.70 -0.85 8.35
N LEU A 129 -1.02 0.05 7.63
CA LEU A 129 0.15 0.77 8.12
C LEU A 129 -0.19 1.72 9.28
N LEU A 130 -1.36 2.37 9.23
CA LEU A 130 -1.83 3.26 10.28
C LEU A 130 -2.18 2.51 11.57
N ARG A 131 -2.83 1.34 11.45
CA ARG A 131 -3.15 0.45 12.57
C ARG A 131 -1.94 -0.34 13.05
N ASN A 132 -0.94 -0.48 12.19
CA ASN A 132 0.20 -1.35 12.35
C ASN A 132 -0.20 -2.81 12.62
N ASP A 133 -1.10 -3.36 11.79
CA ASP A 133 -1.67 -4.71 12.00
C ASP A 133 -0.58 -5.81 12.03
N PHE A 134 0.54 -5.58 11.35
CA PHE A 134 1.68 -6.51 11.30
C PHE A 134 2.78 -6.21 12.35
N LYS A 135 2.60 -5.20 13.20
CA LYS A 135 3.56 -4.79 14.23
C LYS A 135 4.97 -4.50 13.71
N VAL A 136 5.05 -3.92 12.51
CA VAL A 136 6.31 -3.52 11.89
C VAL A 136 6.86 -2.24 12.54
N SER A 137 8.16 -2.01 12.35
CA SER A 137 8.90 -0.86 12.86
C SER A 137 9.29 0.16 11.78
N SER A 138 9.16 -0.21 10.50
CA SER A 138 9.39 0.67 9.35
C SER A 138 8.58 0.28 8.11
N LEU A 139 8.54 1.16 7.10
CA LEU A 139 7.94 0.85 5.79
C LEU A 139 8.70 -0.26 5.05
N GLU A 140 10.01 -0.31 5.21
CA GLU A 140 10.86 -1.34 4.62
C GLU A 140 10.56 -2.71 5.23
N GLU A 141 10.26 -2.76 6.55
CA GLU A 141 9.79 -3.99 7.18
C GLU A 141 8.41 -4.40 6.69
N TYR A 142 7.50 -3.44 6.49
CA TYR A 142 6.21 -3.71 5.86
C TYR A 142 6.38 -4.31 4.45
N ALA A 143 7.26 -3.75 3.63
CA ALA A 143 7.55 -4.28 2.30
C ALA A 143 8.12 -5.71 2.34
N ARG A 144 8.95 -6.04 3.34
CA ARG A 144 9.40 -7.42 3.57
C ARG A 144 8.24 -8.37 3.90
N VAL A 145 7.26 -7.92 4.68
CA VAL A 145 6.04 -8.70 4.94
C VAL A 145 5.27 -8.94 3.64
N LEU A 146 5.12 -7.92 2.79
CA LEU A 146 4.45 -8.07 1.48
C LEU A 146 5.20 -8.98 0.50
N ALA A 147 6.50 -9.17 0.70
CA ALA A 147 7.34 -10.07 -0.11
C ALA A 147 7.20 -11.55 0.29
N LEU A 148 6.54 -11.86 1.42
CA LEU A 148 6.35 -13.21 1.89
C LEU A 148 5.55 -14.07 0.89
N PRO A 149 5.77 -15.40 0.88
CA PRO A 149 4.95 -16.31 0.10
C PRO A 149 3.45 -16.17 0.40
N GLU A 150 2.65 -16.34 -0.63
CA GLU A 150 1.20 -16.23 -0.57
C GLU A 150 0.50 -17.52 -0.08
N ASN A 151 1.26 -18.62 -0.02
CA ASN A 151 0.80 -19.94 0.35
C ASN A 151 1.09 -20.19 1.85
N TYR A 152 0.03 -20.49 2.60
CA TYR A 152 0.10 -20.74 4.04
C TYR A 152 1.01 -21.92 4.41
N ASP A 153 1.01 -23.00 3.64
CA ASP A 153 1.86 -24.17 3.91
C ASP A 153 3.34 -23.82 3.76
N ILE A 154 3.68 -23.00 2.76
CA ILE A 154 5.05 -22.50 2.58
C ILE A 154 5.44 -21.62 3.77
N LEU A 155 4.57 -20.70 4.20
CA LEU A 155 4.82 -19.85 5.38
C LEU A 155 5.02 -20.67 6.65
N ARG A 156 4.20 -21.70 6.85
CA ARG A 156 4.27 -22.59 8.00
C ARG A 156 5.58 -23.38 8.02
N GLU A 157 6.03 -23.83 6.85
CA GLU A 157 7.30 -24.54 6.74
C GLU A 157 8.50 -23.62 6.99
N MET A 158 8.47 -22.40 6.43
CA MET A 158 9.47 -21.37 6.73
C MET A 158 9.54 -21.08 8.23
N GLU A 159 8.39 -20.92 8.90
CA GLU A 159 8.33 -20.67 10.34
C GLU A 159 9.04 -21.79 11.14
N LYS A 160 8.78 -23.05 10.80
CA LYS A 160 9.44 -24.19 11.46
C LYS A 160 10.96 -24.15 11.27
N ILE A 161 11.42 -23.91 10.04
CA ILE A 161 12.85 -23.85 9.70
C ILE A 161 13.53 -22.71 10.46
N TYR A 162 12.95 -21.52 10.46
CA TYR A 162 13.50 -20.37 11.18
C TYR A 162 13.54 -20.60 12.69
N ARG A 163 12.49 -21.20 13.27
CA ARG A 163 12.48 -21.57 14.69
C ARG A 163 13.58 -22.58 15.02
N MET A 164 13.84 -23.54 14.14
CA MET A 164 14.92 -24.52 14.32
C MET A 164 16.29 -23.85 14.24
N GLY A 165 16.52 -23.00 13.23
CA GLY A 165 17.76 -22.24 13.09
C GLY A 165 18.04 -21.34 14.30
N ALA A 166 17.03 -20.64 14.81
CA ALA A 166 17.17 -19.80 16.02
C ALA A 166 17.55 -20.62 17.27
N ARG A 167 17.07 -21.87 17.38
CA ARG A 167 17.48 -22.77 18.48
C ARG A 167 18.94 -23.20 18.35
N ILE A 168 19.39 -23.49 17.12
CA ILE A 168 20.79 -23.85 16.84
C ILE A 168 21.71 -22.67 17.17
N GLU A 169 21.41 -21.47 16.66
CA GLU A 169 22.21 -20.27 16.91
C GLU A 169 22.28 -19.95 18.42
N LYS A 170 21.18 -20.12 19.15
CA LYS A 170 21.18 -19.93 20.61
C LYS A 170 22.06 -20.95 21.35
N ALA A 171 22.19 -22.17 20.82
CA ALA A 171 22.92 -23.26 21.47
C ALA A 171 24.40 -23.32 21.06
N TYR A 172 24.74 -22.88 19.84
CA TYR A 172 26.05 -23.08 19.22
C TYR A 172 26.61 -21.82 18.53
N GLY A 173 25.89 -20.70 18.58
CA GLY A 173 26.39 -19.42 18.08
C GLY A 173 27.57 -18.91 18.91
N PRO A 174 28.41 -18.03 18.33
CA PRO A 174 29.57 -17.45 19.00
C PRO A 174 29.25 -16.60 20.24
#